data_AF-L0KXP3-F1
#
_entry.id   AF-L0KXP3-F1
#
_cell.length_a   1.000
_cell.length_b   1.000
_cell.length_c   1.000
_cell.angle_alpha   90.00
_cell.angle_beta   90.00
_cell.angle_gamma   90.00
#
_symmetry.space_group_name_H-M   'P 1'
#
loop_
_entity.id
_entity.type
_entity.pdbx_description
1 polymer ?
#
loop_
_entity_poly.entity_id
_entity_poly.type
_entity_poly.pdbx_seq_one_letter_code
_entity_poly.pdbx_strand_id
1 'polypeptide(L)'
;MGKELNFFGHIKTPDIRMLHDMDEVLYDTEWARTAENTELYYMYRDLYRNEVEHESIKAQQLRYDITAIPPQMLGREYVKTAGHYHPNVPGASVSYPELYQVLEGEGNYLLQRMEKESIEDVVLVEAKAGDIIMVPPGYGHITINSSDEVLKMANWVSREFASMYEPIKEHSGAAYYLLEKGYIPNPKYTKTPPIRYLKPADASMLGLAKGEDMYNLVSDLSKLDFLKNPHLYSAMFSKVLEK
;
A
#
# COMPACT_ATOMS: atom_id res chain seq x y z
N MET A 1 16.15 -3.77 -20.62
CA MET A 1 16.46 -2.53 -19.87
C MET A 1 16.48 -2.90 -18.39
N GLY A 2 17.46 -2.39 -17.63
CA GLY A 2 17.63 -2.75 -16.22
C GLY A 2 16.42 -2.31 -15.39
N LYS A 3 15.96 -3.19 -14.50
CA LYS A 3 14.95 -2.88 -13.47
C LYS A 3 15.59 -2.28 -12.22
N GLU A 4 16.83 -1.85 -12.32
CA GLU A 4 17.56 -1.27 -11.21
C GLU A 4 17.08 0.16 -10.97
N LEU A 5 16.86 0.51 -9.71
CA LEU A 5 16.56 1.87 -9.29
C LEU A 5 17.86 2.53 -8.85
N ASN A 6 18.19 3.68 -9.43
CA ASN A 6 19.22 4.56 -8.91
C ASN A 6 18.58 5.53 -7.90
N PHE A 7 18.81 5.28 -6.62
CA PHE A 7 18.35 6.14 -5.53
C PHE A 7 19.54 6.93 -4.98
N PHE A 8 19.72 8.18 -5.41
CA PHE A 8 20.84 9.06 -5.00
C PHE A 8 22.25 8.45 -5.20
N GLY A 9 22.45 7.72 -6.29
CA GLY A 9 23.73 7.05 -6.60
C GLY A 9 23.80 5.60 -6.11
N HIS A 10 22.85 5.15 -5.29
CA HIS A 10 22.75 3.76 -4.84
C HIS A 10 21.90 2.96 -5.82
N ILE A 11 22.51 1.97 -6.48
CA ILE A 11 21.82 1.06 -7.38
C ILE A 11 21.13 -0.02 -6.55
N LYS A 12 19.82 -0.19 -6.73
CA LYS A 12 18.99 -1.15 -6.00
C LYS A 12 18.27 -2.09 -6.97
N THR A 13 18.45 -3.39 -6.77
CA THR A 13 17.70 -4.44 -7.46
C THR A 13 16.38 -4.67 -6.72
N PRO A 14 15.25 -4.81 -7.44
CA PRO A 14 13.96 -5.02 -6.79
C PRO A 14 13.75 -6.48 -6.39
N ASP A 15 12.95 -6.69 -5.35
CA ASP A 15 12.17 -7.91 -5.22
C ASP A 15 11.05 -7.88 -6.28
N ILE A 16 10.86 -8.98 -6.99
CA ILE A 16 9.88 -9.06 -8.07
C ILE A 16 8.68 -9.89 -7.60
N ARG A 17 7.47 -9.35 -7.76
CA ARG A 17 6.26 -10.16 -7.62
C ARG A 17 5.95 -10.83 -8.95
N MET A 18 5.84 -12.16 -8.94
CA MET A 18 5.41 -12.95 -10.08
C MET A 18 3.90 -13.20 -10.06
N LEU A 19 3.31 -13.54 -11.20
CA LEU A 19 1.89 -13.85 -11.33
C LEU A 19 1.47 -15.00 -10.39
N HIS A 20 2.23 -16.10 -10.37
CA HIS A 20 1.90 -17.25 -9.52
C HIS A 20 2.22 -17.05 -8.04
N ASP A 21 2.89 -15.96 -7.67
CA ASP A 21 2.92 -15.55 -6.25
C ASP A 21 1.56 -14.99 -5.79
N MET A 22 0.64 -14.72 -6.73
CA MET A 22 -0.66 -14.13 -6.49
C MET A 22 -1.83 -15.09 -6.74
N ASP A 23 -1.60 -16.37 -7.08
CA ASP A 23 -2.67 -17.34 -7.43
C ASP A 23 -3.82 -17.38 -6.42
N GLU A 24 -3.51 -17.22 -5.12
CA GLU A 24 -4.47 -17.22 -4.02
C GLU A 24 -5.29 -15.93 -3.89
N VAL A 25 -5.02 -14.90 -4.69
CA VAL A 25 -5.67 -13.58 -4.58
C VAL A 25 -6.17 -13.02 -5.93
N LEU A 26 -6.26 -13.87 -6.95
CA LEU A 26 -6.74 -13.49 -8.29
C LEU A 26 -8.25 -13.71 -8.45
N TYR A 27 -8.90 -12.80 -9.17
CA TYR A 27 -10.31 -12.91 -9.54
C TYR A 27 -10.55 -14.01 -10.58
N ASP A 28 -9.77 -14.00 -11.67
CA ASP A 28 -9.94 -14.93 -12.80
C ASP A 28 -8.99 -16.13 -12.67
N THR A 29 -9.35 -17.05 -11.77
CA THR A 29 -8.51 -18.21 -11.44
C THR A 29 -8.40 -19.23 -12.57
N GLU A 30 -9.40 -19.33 -13.45
CA GLU A 30 -9.33 -20.22 -14.62
C GLU A 30 -8.35 -19.69 -15.66
N TRP A 31 -8.34 -18.37 -15.91
CA TRP A 31 -7.30 -17.75 -16.73
C TRP A 31 -5.91 -17.97 -16.10
N ALA A 32 -5.77 -17.67 -14.80
CA ALA A 32 -4.48 -17.72 -14.09
C ALA A 32 -3.81 -19.11 -14.17
N ARG A 33 -4.57 -20.21 -14.07
CA ARG A 33 -4.05 -21.59 -14.17
C ARG A 33 -3.32 -21.91 -15.47
N THR A 34 -3.61 -21.17 -16.54
CA THR A 34 -3.05 -21.41 -17.87
C THR A 34 -2.12 -20.29 -18.34
N ALA A 35 -2.07 -19.18 -17.60
CA ALA A 35 -1.22 -18.04 -17.90
C ALA A 35 0.25 -18.37 -17.63
N GLU A 36 1.15 -17.76 -18.40
CA GLU A 36 2.58 -17.84 -18.11
C GLU A 36 2.91 -17.06 -16.83
N ASN A 37 3.92 -17.51 -16.10
CA ASN A 37 4.36 -16.82 -14.89
C ASN A 37 5.11 -15.52 -15.22
N THR A 38 4.38 -14.43 -15.37
CA THR A 38 4.94 -13.10 -15.70
C THR A 38 5.25 -12.29 -14.44
N GLU A 39 6.14 -11.33 -14.57
CA GLU A 39 6.39 -10.34 -13.51
C GLU A 39 5.24 -9.32 -13.46
N LEU A 40 4.83 -8.93 -12.26
CA LEU A 40 3.71 -8.02 -12.04
C LEU A 40 4.14 -6.66 -11.50
N TYR A 41 5.05 -6.63 -10.53
CA TYR A 41 5.56 -5.38 -9.96
C TYR A 41 6.90 -5.57 -9.24
N TYR A 42 7.56 -4.43 -9.00
CA TYR A 42 8.94 -4.35 -8.51
C TYR A 42 8.96 -3.58 -7.19
N MET A 43 9.55 -4.16 -6.14
CA MET A 43 9.65 -3.57 -4.81
C MET A 43 11.11 -3.29 -4.47
N TYR A 44 11.44 -2.02 -4.26
CA TYR A 44 12.75 -1.53 -3.86
C TYR A 44 12.70 -1.16 -2.39
N ARG A 45 13.28 -2.01 -1.55
CA ARG A 45 13.18 -1.86 -0.10
C ARG A 45 14.39 -1.19 0.50
N ASP A 46 14.19 -0.55 1.64
CA ASP A 46 15.25 0.02 2.47
C ASP A 46 16.14 1.01 1.68
N LEU A 47 15.46 2.01 1.12
CA LEU A 47 16.06 3.07 0.34
C LEU A 47 16.50 4.24 1.22
N TYR A 48 17.69 4.76 0.95
CA TYR A 48 18.26 5.89 1.67
C TYR A 48 19.25 6.65 0.77
N ARG A 49 19.42 7.95 1.00
CA ARG A 49 20.29 8.81 0.21
C ARG A 49 21.75 8.72 0.64
N ASN A 50 22.01 8.60 1.93
CA ASN A 50 23.35 8.45 2.49
C ASN A 50 23.32 7.62 3.79
N GLU A 51 24.48 7.12 4.21
CA GLU A 51 24.61 6.24 5.38
C GLU A 51 24.19 6.93 6.70
N VAL A 52 24.39 8.26 6.83
CA VAL A 52 23.96 8.99 8.04
C VAL A 52 22.44 8.98 8.17
N GLU A 53 21.74 9.19 7.06
CA GLU A 53 20.28 9.07 7.01
C GLU A 53 19.83 7.63 7.22
N HIS A 54 20.52 6.64 6.66
CA HIS A 54 20.19 5.22 6.87
C HIS A 54 20.24 4.83 8.35
N GLU A 55 21.31 5.21 9.05
CA GLU A 55 21.46 4.95 10.47
C GLU A 55 20.41 5.69 11.30
N SER A 56 20.05 6.92 10.92
CA SER A 56 18.97 7.67 11.58
C SER A 56 17.59 7.02 11.38
N ILE A 57 17.29 6.58 10.15
CA ILE A 57 16.06 5.86 9.78
C ILE A 57 15.96 4.55 10.57
N LYS A 58 17.05 3.77 10.62
CA LYS A 58 17.13 2.50 11.36
C LYS A 58 17.02 2.70 12.87
N ALA A 59 17.69 3.70 13.43
CA ALA A 59 17.57 4.03 14.85
C ALA A 59 16.13 4.36 15.26
N GLN A 60 15.36 4.91 14.31
CA GLN A 60 13.93 5.16 14.49
C GLN A 60 13.05 3.98 14.11
N GLN A 61 13.58 2.80 13.77
CA GLN A 61 12.81 1.62 13.32
C GLN A 61 11.91 1.89 12.11
N LEU A 62 12.31 2.80 11.22
CA LEU A 62 11.55 3.15 10.02
C LEU A 62 12.21 2.56 8.77
N ARG A 63 11.43 2.42 7.70
CA ARG A 63 11.89 1.99 6.38
C ARG A 63 11.18 2.82 5.31
N TYR A 64 11.91 3.22 4.28
CA TYR A 64 11.38 3.84 3.08
C TYR A 64 11.54 2.87 1.92
N ASP A 65 10.45 2.61 1.20
CA ASP A 65 10.43 1.72 0.05
C ASP A 65 9.82 2.44 -1.16
N ILE A 66 10.11 1.94 -2.36
CA ILE A 66 9.43 2.30 -3.60
C ILE A 66 8.88 1.03 -4.24
N THR A 67 7.65 1.10 -4.75
CA THR A 67 7.04 0.06 -5.57
C THR A 67 6.67 0.63 -6.94
N ALA A 68 7.03 -0.09 -8.00
CA ALA A 68 6.63 0.23 -9.37
C ALA A 68 5.73 -0.88 -9.93
N ILE A 69 4.54 -0.51 -10.38
CA ILE A 69 3.51 -1.40 -10.89
C ILE A 69 3.22 -1.01 -12.35
N PRO A 70 3.82 -1.70 -13.34
CA PRO A 70 3.46 -1.52 -14.75
C PRO A 70 1.98 -1.82 -15.00
N PRO A 71 1.38 -1.21 -16.03
CA PRO A 71 -0.01 -1.46 -16.39
C PRO A 71 -0.16 -2.88 -16.95
N GLN A 72 -1.12 -3.65 -16.44
CA GLN A 72 -1.41 -5.00 -16.90
C GLN A 72 -2.83 -5.41 -16.52
N MET A 73 -3.45 -6.25 -17.36
CA MET A 73 -4.68 -6.98 -17.03
C MET A 73 -4.33 -8.41 -16.61
N LEU A 74 -4.88 -8.86 -15.48
CA LEU A 74 -4.79 -10.21 -14.97
C LEU A 74 -6.09 -10.95 -15.32
N GLY A 75 -6.18 -11.42 -16.57
CA GLY A 75 -7.41 -11.95 -17.14
C GLY A 75 -8.47 -10.85 -17.26
N ARG A 76 -9.31 -10.71 -16.22
CA ARG A 76 -10.45 -9.77 -16.20
C ARG A 76 -10.30 -8.62 -15.20
N GLU A 77 -9.31 -8.67 -14.32
CA GLU A 77 -9.04 -7.64 -13.32
C GLU A 77 -7.78 -6.85 -13.64
N TYR A 78 -7.69 -5.62 -13.16
CA TYR A 78 -6.47 -4.83 -13.26
C TYR A 78 -5.39 -5.37 -12.32
N VAL A 79 -4.12 -5.18 -12.70
CA VAL A 79 -2.97 -5.52 -11.87
C VAL A 79 -3.01 -4.79 -10.53
N LYS A 80 -2.67 -5.53 -9.48
CA LYS A 80 -2.76 -5.07 -8.10
C LYS A 80 -1.65 -5.65 -7.25
N THR A 81 -1.39 -5.05 -6.09
CA THR A 81 -0.58 -5.69 -5.04
C THR A 81 -1.33 -6.87 -4.44
N ALA A 82 -0.60 -7.79 -3.79
CA ALA A 82 -1.21 -8.98 -3.19
C ALA A 82 -2.21 -8.65 -2.07
N GLY A 83 -2.02 -7.50 -1.42
CA GLY A 83 -2.79 -7.08 -0.26
C GLY A 83 -2.36 -7.72 1.03
N HIS A 84 -2.42 -6.97 2.13
CA HIS A 84 -2.12 -7.50 3.46
C HIS A 84 -2.68 -6.61 4.58
N TYR A 85 -2.69 -7.15 5.79
CA TYR A 85 -2.91 -6.43 7.03
C TYR A 85 -1.60 -6.31 7.83
N HIS A 86 -1.58 -5.41 8.81
CA HIS A 86 -0.50 -5.28 9.78
C HIS A 86 -0.91 -5.83 11.15
N PRO A 87 0.02 -6.43 11.91
CA PRO A 87 -0.26 -6.86 13.27
C PRO A 87 -0.40 -5.64 14.20
N ASN A 88 -0.98 -5.89 15.37
CA ASN A 88 -1.00 -4.92 16.46
C ASN A 88 0.41 -4.57 16.94
N VAL A 89 0.62 -3.29 17.26
CA VAL A 89 1.86 -2.85 17.92
C VAL A 89 1.96 -3.56 19.27
N PRO A 90 3.13 -4.12 19.64
CA PRO A 90 3.30 -4.78 20.94
C PRO A 90 2.86 -3.87 22.10
N GLY A 91 1.91 -4.33 22.92
CA GLY A 91 1.35 -3.58 24.04
C GLY A 91 0.24 -2.58 23.69
N ALA A 92 -0.15 -2.45 22.42
CA ALA A 92 -1.29 -1.65 21.99
C ALA A 92 -2.43 -2.51 21.40
N SER A 93 -3.63 -1.92 21.32
CA SER A 93 -4.82 -2.56 20.71
C SER A 93 -5.02 -2.20 19.24
N VAL A 94 -4.05 -1.54 18.61
CA VAL A 94 -4.13 -1.03 17.24
C VAL A 94 -2.93 -1.49 16.42
N SER A 95 -3.14 -1.69 15.11
CA SER A 95 -2.09 -2.12 14.17
C SER A 95 -1.14 -1.01 13.78
N TYR A 96 0.03 -1.42 13.27
CA TYR A 96 0.92 -0.49 12.57
C TYR A 96 0.18 0.14 11.37
N PRO A 97 0.23 1.47 11.20
CA PRO A 97 -0.26 2.16 10.01
C PRO A 97 0.84 2.21 8.94
N GLU A 98 0.51 2.78 7.79
CA GLU A 98 1.47 2.99 6.70
C GLU A 98 1.18 4.29 5.95
N LEU A 99 2.23 4.94 5.48
CA LEU A 99 2.14 6.20 4.74
C LEU A 99 2.65 5.99 3.32
N TYR A 100 1.84 6.31 2.32
CA TYR A 100 2.18 6.26 0.90
C TYR A 100 2.21 7.66 0.28
N GLN A 101 3.03 7.80 -0.77
CA GLN A 101 2.95 8.88 -1.74
C GLN A 101 3.01 8.31 -3.15
N VAL A 102 2.15 8.79 -4.05
CA VAL A 102 2.30 8.52 -5.48
C VAL A 102 3.42 9.40 -6.04
N LEU A 103 4.45 8.81 -6.62
CA LEU A 103 5.57 9.53 -7.24
C LEU A 103 5.29 9.80 -8.72
N GLU A 104 4.78 8.80 -9.44
CA GLU A 104 4.47 8.86 -10.87
C GLU A 104 3.17 8.07 -11.14
N GLY A 105 2.40 8.52 -12.14
CA GLY A 105 1.14 7.89 -12.53
C GLY A 105 -0.01 8.13 -11.55
N GLU A 106 -0.96 7.20 -11.55
CA GLU A 106 -2.14 7.20 -10.69
C GLU A 106 -2.50 5.78 -10.24
N GLY A 107 -3.18 5.68 -9.10
CA GLY A 107 -3.50 4.40 -8.48
C GLY A 107 -4.76 4.46 -7.64
N ASN A 108 -5.41 3.31 -7.51
CA ASN A 108 -6.56 3.11 -6.64
C ASN A 108 -6.10 2.37 -5.37
N TYR A 109 -6.27 3.00 -4.22
CA TYR A 109 -5.93 2.43 -2.92
C TYR A 109 -7.20 1.95 -2.24
N LEU A 110 -7.44 0.65 -2.30
CA LEU A 110 -8.56 -0.01 -1.66
C LEU A 110 -8.14 -0.41 -0.24
N LEU A 111 -8.74 0.24 0.75
CA LEU A 111 -8.54 -0.05 2.17
C LEU A 111 -9.78 -0.77 2.71
N GLN A 112 -9.59 -1.80 3.51
CA GLN A 112 -10.70 -2.53 4.12
C GLN A 112 -10.41 -2.82 5.59
N ARG A 113 -11.42 -2.64 6.44
CA ARG A 113 -11.35 -3.03 7.85
C ARG A 113 -12.18 -4.27 8.06
N MET A 114 -11.54 -5.31 8.55
CA MET A 114 -12.14 -6.58 8.89
C MET A 114 -12.35 -6.69 10.40
N GLU A 115 -13.50 -7.21 10.79
CA GLU A 115 -13.75 -7.66 12.16
C GLU A 115 -14.28 -9.09 12.11
N LYS A 116 -13.50 -10.03 12.67
CA LYS A 116 -13.70 -11.47 12.50
C LYS A 116 -13.65 -11.84 11.00
N GLU A 117 -14.77 -12.22 10.42
CA GLU A 117 -14.91 -12.65 9.02
C GLU A 117 -15.80 -11.70 8.19
N SER A 118 -16.04 -10.50 8.70
CA SER A 118 -16.93 -9.50 8.11
C SER A 118 -16.16 -8.23 7.81
N ILE A 119 -16.39 -7.66 6.63
CA ILE A 119 -15.87 -6.35 6.29
C ILE A 119 -16.81 -5.30 6.87
N GLU A 120 -16.26 -4.43 7.71
CA GLU A 120 -17.04 -3.39 8.40
C GLU A 120 -16.88 -2.01 7.76
N ASP A 121 -15.78 -1.76 7.05
CA ASP A 121 -15.61 -0.57 6.21
C ASP A 121 -14.78 -0.88 4.98
N VAL A 122 -15.11 -0.24 3.86
CA VAL A 122 -14.33 -0.26 2.62
C VAL A 122 -14.16 1.17 2.16
N VAL A 123 -12.91 1.60 2.05
CA VAL A 123 -12.52 2.93 1.60
C VAL A 123 -11.75 2.78 0.30
N LEU A 124 -12.05 3.62 -0.67
CA LEU A 124 -11.24 3.79 -1.87
C LEU A 124 -10.68 5.20 -1.92
N VAL A 125 -9.37 5.30 -2.11
CA VAL A 125 -8.68 6.56 -2.40
C VAL A 125 -8.08 6.47 -3.79
N GLU A 126 -8.59 7.28 -4.72
CA GLU A 126 -7.94 7.52 -6.00
C GLU A 126 -6.89 8.62 -5.81
N ALA A 127 -5.66 8.33 -6.20
CA ALA A 127 -4.52 9.22 -5.97
C ALA A 127 -3.61 9.27 -7.19
N LYS A 128 -3.02 10.44 -7.42
CA LYS A 128 -2.05 10.68 -8.51
C LYS A 128 -0.77 11.29 -7.97
N ALA A 129 0.23 11.44 -8.84
CA ALA A 129 1.54 12.00 -8.48
C ALA A 129 1.45 13.22 -7.53
N GLY A 130 2.16 13.11 -6.40
CA GLY A 130 2.21 14.10 -5.33
C GLY A 130 1.18 13.90 -4.19
N ASP A 131 0.15 13.10 -4.40
CA ASP A 131 -0.88 12.82 -3.39
C ASP A 131 -0.38 11.85 -2.31
N ILE A 132 -0.88 12.04 -1.09
CA ILE A 132 -0.54 11.26 0.10
C ILE A 132 -1.71 10.34 0.47
N ILE A 133 -1.42 9.09 0.77
CA ILE A 133 -2.40 8.13 1.29
C ILE A 133 -1.90 7.64 2.64
N MET A 134 -2.77 7.67 3.66
CA MET A 134 -2.46 7.15 4.98
C MET A 134 -3.36 5.96 5.26
N VAL A 135 -2.75 4.77 5.38
CA VAL A 135 -3.44 3.54 5.77
C VAL A 135 -3.61 3.56 7.29
N PRO A 136 -4.83 3.67 7.82
CA PRO A 136 -5.06 3.74 9.25
C PRO A 136 -4.86 2.38 9.93
N PRO A 137 -4.65 2.36 11.26
CA PRO A 137 -4.65 1.11 12.01
C PRO A 137 -5.93 0.29 11.82
N GLY A 138 -5.77 -1.02 11.69
CA GLY A 138 -6.84 -2.00 11.48
C GLY A 138 -7.27 -2.17 10.01
N TYR A 139 -6.74 -1.38 9.08
CA TYR A 139 -7.05 -1.51 7.65
C TYR A 139 -6.01 -2.37 6.92
N GLY A 140 -6.50 -3.37 6.20
CA GLY A 140 -5.76 -4.00 5.12
C GLY A 140 -5.82 -3.12 3.88
N HIS A 141 -4.82 -3.22 3.01
CA HIS A 141 -4.71 -2.32 1.87
C HIS A 141 -4.22 -3.04 0.61
N ILE A 142 -4.81 -2.67 -0.52
CA ILE A 142 -4.48 -3.14 -1.86
C ILE A 142 -4.31 -1.89 -2.75
N THR A 143 -3.24 -1.86 -3.54
CA THR A 143 -3.04 -0.82 -4.54
C THR A 143 -3.25 -1.43 -5.92
N ILE A 144 -4.08 -0.78 -6.73
CA ILE A 144 -4.48 -1.25 -8.06
C ILE A 144 -4.05 -0.20 -9.08
N ASN A 145 -3.29 -0.62 -10.09
CA ASN A 145 -2.99 0.23 -11.24
C ASN A 145 -4.01 -0.07 -12.35
N SER A 146 -4.96 0.84 -12.55
CA SER A 146 -5.97 0.75 -13.61
C SER A 146 -5.71 1.68 -14.79
N SER A 147 -4.54 2.31 -14.83
CA SER A 147 -4.12 3.20 -15.92
C SER A 147 -3.35 2.44 -16.99
N ASP A 148 -3.01 3.12 -18.08
CA ASP A 148 -2.10 2.64 -19.14
C ASP A 148 -0.64 3.06 -18.91
N GLU A 149 -0.33 3.66 -17.76
CA GLU A 149 1.00 4.12 -17.36
C GLU A 149 1.54 3.35 -16.15
N VAL A 150 2.85 3.43 -15.91
CA VAL A 150 3.46 2.84 -14.71
C VAL A 150 3.06 3.65 -13.48
N LEU A 151 2.45 2.99 -12.49
CA LEU A 151 2.28 3.55 -11.16
C LEU A 151 3.57 3.37 -10.36
N LYS A 152 4.20 4.46 -9.94
CA LYS A 152 5.31 4.45 -8.98
C LYS A 152 4.86 5.10 -7.69
N MET A 153 4.98 4.38 -6.59
CA MET A 153 4.64 4.88 -5.26
C MET A 153 5.79 4.62 -4.29
N ALA A 154 5.92 5.49 -3.31
CA ALA A 154 6.77 5.28 -2.16
C ALA A 154 5.94 5.03 -0.91
N ASN A 155 6.55 4.39 0.10
CA ASN A 155 5.96 4.25 1.42
C ASN A 155 6.99 4.42 2.54
N TRP A 156 6.56 5.07 3.62
CA TRP A 156 7.19 5.01 4.93
C TRP A 156 6.44 4.01 5.82
N VAL A 157 7.19 3.11 6.44
CA VAL A 157 6.64 2.02 7.25
C VAL A 157 7.55 1.69 8.44
N SER A 158 6.98 1.09 9.49
CA SER A 158 7.77 0.53 10.59
C SER A 158 8.50 -0.75 10.17
N ARG A 159 9.71 -0.96 10.71
CA ARG A 159 10.48 -2.21 10.56
C ARG A 159 10.03 -3.30 11.52
N GLU A 160 9.22 -2.96 12.52
CA GLU A 160 8.92 -3.84 13.65
C GLU A 160 7.81 -4.86 13.36
N PHE A 161 7.36 -4.98 12.11
CA PHE A 161 6.34 -5.94 11.73
C PHE A 161 6.64 -6.68 10.42
N ALA A 162 5.99 -7.84 10.29
CA ALA A 162 5.82 -8.56 9.04
C ALA A 162 4.35 -8.48 8.60
N SER A 163 4.12 -8.30 7.30
CA SER A 163 2.79 -8.28 6.71
C SER A 163 2.04 -9.59 6.93
N MET A 164 0.75 -9.52 7.28
CA MET A 164 -0.15 -10.66 7.41
C MET A 164 -0.96 -10.80 6.11
N TYR A 165 -0.59 -11.75 5.26
CA TYR A 165 -1.22 -11.96 3.95
C TYR A 165 -2.42 -12.91 4.02
N GLU A 166 -2.44 -13.77 5.03
CA GLU A 166 -3.40 -14.85 5.23
C GLU A 166 -4.86 -14.36 5.19
N PRO A 167 -5.25 -13.26 5.86
CA PRO A 167 -6.66 -12.81 5.83
C PRO A 167 -7.14 -12.42 4.43
N ILE A 168 -6.24 -11.96 3.56
CA ILE A 168 -6.55 -11.64 2.16
C ILE A 168 -6.59 -12.92 1.33
N LYS A 169 -5.64 -13.84 1.51
CA LYS A 169 -5.57 -15.13 0.81
C LYS A 169 -6.77 -16.02 1.10
N GLU A 170 -7.19 -16.13 2.35
CA GLU A 170 -8.35 -16.94 2.78
C GLU A 170 -9.65 -16.51 2.10
N HIS A 171 -9.73 -15.22 1.73
CA HIS A 171 -10.86 -14.62 1.03
C HIS A 171 -10.63 -14.46 -0.48
N SER A 172 -9.57 -15.05 -1.02
CA SER A 172 -9.20 -14.96 -2.42
C SER A 172 -8.94 -13.54 -2.95
N GLY A 173 -8.63 -12.59 -2.07
CA GLY A 173 -8.39 -11.19 -2.44
C GLY A 173 -9.15 -10.21 -1.55
N ALA A 174 -9.23 -8.97 -2.01
CA ALA A 174 -9.84 -7.87 -1.28
C ALA A 174 -11.38 -7.93 -1.28
N ALA A 175 -12.01 -7.06 -0.50
CA ALA A 175 -13.46 -6.89 -0.43
C ALA A 175 -14.10 -6.60 -1.80
N TYR A 176 -13.36 -5.96 -2.70
CA TYR A 176 -13.75 -5.71 -4.08
C TYR A 176 -12.59 -6.01 -5.04
N TYR A 177 -12.93 -6.49 -6.23
CA TYR A 177 -12.01 -6.55 -7.37
C TYR A 177 -12.32 -5.40 -8.32
N LEU A 178 -11.31 -4.78 -8.91
CA LEU A 178 -11.49 -3.80 -9.97
C LEU A 178 -11.36 -4.49 -11.33
N LEU A 179 -12.48 -4.61 -12.05
CA LEU A 179 -12.51 -5.11 -13.41
C LEU A 179 -12.67 -3.94 -14.39
N GLU A 180 -12.58 -4.20 -15.70
CA GLU A 180 -12.78 -3.18 -16.75
C GLU A 180 -14.11 -2.41 -16.60
N LYS A 181 -15.16 -3.07 -16.13
CA LYS A 181 -16.51 -2.48 -15.94
C LYS A 181 -16.73 -1.85 -14.56
N GLY A 182 -15.71 -1.81 -13.71
CA GLY A 182 -15.76 -1.24 -12.37
C GLY A 182 -15.59 -2.27 -11.25
N TYR A 183 -15.85 -1.81 -10.03
CA TYR A 183 -15.69 -2.60 -8.81
C TYR A 183 -16.79 -3.65 -8.66
N ILE A 184 -16.40 -4.91 -8.46
CA ILE A 184 -17.29 -6.03 -8.18
C ILE A 184 -17.01 -6.55 -6.77
N PRO A 185 -18.03 -6.71 -5.91
CA PRO A 185 -17.83 -7.24 -4.56
C PRO A 185 -17.32 -8.67 -4.61
N ASN A 186 -16.41 -9.00 -3.70
CA ASN A 186 -15.84 -10.33 -3.60
C ASN A 186 -16.82 -11.26 -2.85
N PRO A 187 -17.34 -12.32 -3.51
CA PRO A 187 -18.35 -13.20 -2.91
C PRO A 187 -17.80 -14.09 -1.78
N LYS A 188 -16.47 -14.09 -1.54
CA LYS A 188 -15.85 -14.82 -0.43
C LYS A 188 -16.09 -14.16 0.92
N TYR A 189 -16.41 -12.86 0.94
CA TYR A 189 -16.81 -12.17 2.17
C TYR A 189 -18.30 -12.32 2.42
N THR A 190 -18.65 -12.66 3.66
CA THR A 190 -20.06 -12.82 4.09
C THR A 190 -20.86 -11.53 3.99
N LYS A 191 -20.21 -10.40 4.26
CA LYS A 191 -20.76 -9.06 4.18
C LYS A 191 -19.69 -8.13 3.61
N THR A 192 -20.08 -7.38 2.58
CA THR A 192 -19.24 -6.38 1.93
C THR A 192 -20.02 -5.07 1.85
N PRO A 193 -19.67 -4.06 2.66
CA PRO A 193 -20.36 -2.76 2.63
C PRO A 193 -20.02 -2.00 1.34
N PRO A 194 -20.83 -1.00 0.94
CA PRO A 194 -20.51 -0.14 -0.19
C PRO A 194 -19.17 0.58 -0.01
N ILE A 195 -18.47 0.82 -1.12
CA ILE A 195 -17.22 1.60 -1.13
C ILE A 195 -17.52 3.05 -0.72
N ARG A 196 -16.79 3.56 0.28
CA ARG A 196 -16.70 5.00 0.56
C ARG A 196 -15.51 5.58 -0.20
N TYR A 197 -15.78 6.62 -0.99
CA TYR A 197 -14.74 7.28 -1.77
C TYR A 197 -14.19 8.45 -0.96
N LEU A 198 -12.90 8.38 -0.61
CA LEU A 198 -12.22 9.43 0.14
C LEU A 198 -11.18 10.12 -0.73
N LYS A 199 -10.89 11.37 -0.39
CA LYS A 199 -9.79 12.12 -1.00
C LYS A 199 -8.45 11.73 -0.35
N PRO A 200 -7.33 11.90 -1.07
CA PRO A 200 -6.00 11.79 -0.48
C PRO A 200 -5.85 12.64 0.79
N ALA A 201 -4.98 12.18 1.68
CA ALA A 201 -4.64 12.90 2.91
C ALA A 201 -4.01 14.26 2.59
N ASP A 202 -4.23 15.23 3.46
CA ASP A 202 -3.64 16.54 3.28
C ASP A 202 -2.17 16.48 3.71
N ALA A 203 -1.24 16.74 2.77
CA ALA A 203 0.19 16.73 3.02
C ALA A 203 0.60 17.68 4.16
N SER A 204 -0.17 18.74 4.42
CA SER A 204 0.09 19.66 5.51
C SER A 204 -0.02 19.00 6.90
N MET A 205 -0.71 17.86 7.02
CA MET A 205 -0.77 17.06 8.26
C MET A 205 0.61 16.51 8.65
N LEU A 206 1.52 16.38 7.68
CA LEU A 206 2.91 15.96 7.86
C LEU A 206 3.87 17.17 7.83
N GLY A 207 3.34 18.39 7.77
CA GLY A 207 4.12 19.60 7.57
C GLY A 207 4.86 19.62 6.22
N LEU A 208 4.27 19.02 5.18
CA LEU A 208 4.75 19.05 3.80
C LEU A 208 3.90 20.02 2.97
N ALA A 209 4.50 20.63 1.95
CA ALA A 209 3.74 21.28 0.89
C ALA A 209 3.08 20.24 -0.02
N LYS A 210 2.01 20.62 -0.73
CA LYS A 210 1.36 19.73 -1.68
C LYS A 210 2.34 19.32 -2.79
N GLY A 211 2.51 18.01 -2.99
CA GLY A 211 3.43 17.45 -3.98
C GLY A 211 4.91 17.49 -3.59
N GLU A 212 5.24 17.94 -2.36
CA GLU A 212 6.59 17.80 -1.83
C GLU A 212 6.92 16.31 -1.62
N ASP A 213 8.12 15.89 -2.03
CA ASP A 213 8.58 14.52 -1.86
C ASP A 213 8.63 14.16 -0.36
N MET A 214 7.85 13.17 0.04
CA MET A 214 7.76 12.75 1.43
C MET A 214 9.05 12.10 1.94
N TYR A 215 10.00 11.75 1.08
CA TYR A 215 11.34 11.37 1.50
C TYR A 215 12.01 12.49 2.31
N ASN A 216 11.68 13.76 2.06
CA ASN A 216 12.20 14.90 2.82
C ASN A 216 11.84 14.84 4.32
N LEU A 217 10.84 14.05 4.72
CA LEU A 217 10.57 13.78 6.15
C LEU A 217 11.77 13.14 6.87
N VAL A 218 12.76 12.61 6.15
CA VAL A 218 14.03 12.15 6.72
C VAL A 218 14.76 13.22 7.53
N SER A 219 14.57 14.51 7.22
CA SER A 219 15.18 15.61 8.00
C SER A 219 14.55 15.78 9.39
N ASP A 220 13.35 15.26 9.61
CA ASP A 220 12.61 15.30 10.87
C ASP A 220 11.72 14.06 11.02
N LEU A 221 12.35 12.93 11.34
CA LEU A 221 11.67 11.64 11.52
C LEU A 221 10.67 11.63 12.69
N SER A 222 10.67 12.64 13.57
CA SER A 222 9.67 12.75 14.63
C SER A 222 8.24 12.90 14.08
N LYS A 223 8.12 13.47 12.87
CA LYS A 223 6.85 13.59 12.14
C LYS A 223 6.26 12.24 11.72
N LEU A 224 7.07 11.18 11.71
CA LEU A 224 6.69 9.81 11.37
C LEU A 224 6.44 8.93 12.61
N ASP A 225 6.45 9.50 13.81
CA ASP A 225 6.27 8.75 15.06
C ASP A 225 4.95 7.97 15.11
N PHE A 226 3.90 8.45 14.43
CA PHE A 226 2.62 7.74 14.31
C PHE A 226 2.74 6.37 13.64
N LEU A 227 3.79 6.12 12.85
CA LEU A 227 4.06 4.81 12.25
C LEU A 227 4.51 3.77 13.28
N LYS A 228 4.92 4.19 14.48
CA LYS A 228 5.33 3.31 15.58
C LYS A 228 4.40 3.36 16.76
N ASN A 229 3.87 4.54 17.04
CA ASN A 229 3.04 4.82 18.21
C ASN A 229 1.61 5.23 17.81
N PRO A 230 0.91 4.48 16.93
CA PRO A 230 -0.37 4.90 16.35
C PRO A 230 -1.46 5.19 17.41
N HIS A 231 -1.40 4.54 18.57
CA HIS A 231 -2.32 4.75 19.69
C HIS A 231 -2.27 6.19 20.24
N LEU A 232 -1.18 6.93 20.03
CA LEU A 232 -1.04 8.33 20.42
C LEU A 232 -1.62 9.31 19.38
N TYR A 233 -2.00 8.84 18.19
CA TYR A 233 -2.41 9.66 17.05
C TYR A 233 -3.81 9.32 16.52
N SER A 234 -4.70 8.78 17.37
CA SER A 234 -6.06 8.37 16.96
C SER A 234 -6.82 9.49 16.23
N ALA A 235 -6.73 10.73 16.71
CA ALA A 235 -7.36 11.89 16.07
C ALA A 235 -6.86 12.17 14.64
N MET A 236 -5.59 11.88 14.36
CA MET A 236 -5.04 12.00 13.00
C MET A 236 -5.73 11.01 12.05
N PHE A 237 -5.87 9.76 12.47
CA PHE A 237 -6.49 8.71 11.67
C PHE A 237 -8.00 8.90 11.49
N SER A 238 -8.71 9.34 12.54
CA SER A 238 -10.14 9.69 12.44
C SER A 238 -10.36 10.76 11.37
N LYS A 239 -9.54 11.81 11.34
CA LYS A 239 -9.64 12.88 10.34
C LYS A 239 -9.40 12.40 8.91
N VAL A 240 -8.57 11.37 8.70
CA VAL A 240 -8.35 10.78 7.37
C VAL A 240 -9.58 9.98 6.92
N LEU A 241 -10.29 9.33 7.85
CA LEU A 241 -11.46 8.49 7.55
C LEU A 241 -12.78 9.27 7.41
N GLU A 242 -12.88 10.48 7.96
CA GLU A 242 -14.11 11.31 7.96
C GLU A 242 -14.40 12.06 6.65
N LYS A 243 -13.45 12.09 5.70
CA LYS A 243 -13.53 12.92 4.50
C LYS A 243 -14.48 12.40 3.43
#